data_AF-A0A2G2YV69-F1
#
_entry.id   AF-A0A2G2YV69-F1
#
_cell.length_a   1.000
_cell.length_b   1.000
_cell.length_c   1.000
_cell.angle_alpha   90.00
_cell.angle_beta   90.00
_cell.angle_gamma   90.00
#
_symmetry.space_group_name_H-M   'P 1'
#
loop_
_entity.id
_entity.type
_entity.pdbx_description
1 polymer ?
#
loop_
_entity_poly.entity_id
_entity_poly.type
_entity_poly.pdbx_seq_one_letter_code
_entity_poly.pdbx_strand_id
1 'polypeptide(L)'
;MYPRCCTEEVMSGISNVKKLGICGNEDDYVFFQESRFFNNFFHLHQLETLSFKVNRYLIRDENSLLNIPSAKSFPATLKKLKLIETGLSWEDLNIIGELRNLEVLKLKYDACRGDEWHPIEEGFAWLKVLQLVRDRLKYWKATSDNFPILE
;
A
#
# COMPACT_ATOMS: atom_id res chain seq x y z
N MET A 1 -14.45 -2.96 -2.39
CA MET A 1 -14.89 -3.20 -1.01
C MET A 1 -14.68 -1.91 -0.22
N TYR A 2 -15.57 -1.57 0.71
CA TYR A 2 -15.35 -0.43 1.61
C TYR A 2 -14.39 -0.84 2.74
N PRO A 3 -13.55 0.08 3.26
CA PRO A 3 -12.62 -0.24 4.35
C PRO A 3 -13.32 -0.88 5.56
N ARG A 4 -14.49 -0.36 5.96
CA ARG A 4 -15.29 -0.92 7.08
C ARG A 4 -15.73 -2.38 6.90
N CYS A 5 -15.74 -2.90 5.68
CA CYS A 5 -16.10 -4.30 5.40
C CYS A 5 -14.92 -5.26 5.61
N CYS A 6 -13.74 -4.78 6.00
CA CYS A 6 -12.56 -5.60 6.15
C CYS A 6 -12.49 -6.34 7.49
N THR A 7 -13.64 -6.78 8.00
CA THR A 7 -13.75 -7.58 9.22
C THR A 7 -13.19 -8.99 9.00
N GLU A 8 -12.86 -9.67 10.10
CA GLU A 8 -12.34 -11.04 10.08
C GLU A 8 -13.30 -12.02 9.38
N GLU A 9 -14.59 -11.93 9.69
CA GLU A 9 -15.65 -12.75 9.09
C GLU A 9 -15.68 -12.61 7.57
N VAL A 10 -15.66 -11.37 7.06
CA VAL A 10 -15.67 -11.12 5.62
C VAL A 10 -14.40 -11.65 4.97
N MET A 11 -13.23 -11.34 5.54
CA MET A 11 -11.93 -11.76 4.99
C MET A 11 -11.78 -13.27 4.95
N SER A 12 -12.24 -13.97 5.99
CA SER A 12 -12.28 -15.43 6.03
C SER A 12 -13.23 -16.01 4.98
N GLY A 13 -14.39 -15.37 4.79
CA GLY A 13 -15.40 -15.78 3.80
C GLY A 13 -14.94 -15.62 2.34
N ILE A 14 -13.96 -14.75 2.08
CA ILE A 14 -13.42 -14.50 0.73
C ILE A 14 -11.97 -14.97 0.53
N SER A 15 -11.51 -15.95 1.30
CA SER A 15 -10.12 -16.45 1.32
C SER A 15 -9.54 -16.85 -0.05
N ASN A 16 -10.38 -17.20 -1.03
CA ASN A 16 -9.98 -17.56 -2.40
C ASN A 16 -9.78 -16.36 -3.36
N VAL A 17 -9.96 -15.12 -2.88
CA VAL A 17 -9.84 -13.94 -3.72
C VAL A 17 -8.40 -13.70 -4.17
N LYS A 18 -8.20 -13.46 -5.47
CA LYS A 18 -6.86 -13.13 -6.03
C LYS A 18 -6.61 -11.63 -6.16
N LYS A 19 -7.68 -10.84 -6.25
CA LYS A 19 -7.61 -9.40 -6.46
C LYS A 19 -8.61 -8.69 -5.55
N LEU A 20 -8.12 -7.80 -4.72
CA LEU A 20 -8.95 -7.02 -3.80
C LEU A 20 -8.68 -5.53 -3.99
N GLY A 21 -9.76 -4.76 -4.13
CA GLY A 21 -9.73 -3.30 -4.14
C GLY A 21 -10.52 -2.76 -2.96
N ILE A 22 -9.88 -1.93 -2.16
CA ILE A 22 -10.47 -1.23 -1.02
C ILE A 22 -10.57 0.24 -1.41
N CYS A 23 -11.79 0.79 -1.34
CA CYS A 23 -12.07 2.17 -1.69
C CYS A 23 -13.05 2.76 -0.69
N GLY A 24 -12.69 3.90 -0.12
CA GLY A 24 -13.46 4.62 0.89
C GLY A 24 -13.05 6.08 0.96
N ASN A 25 -13.74 6.87 1.79
CA ASN A 25 -13.32 8.23 2.10
C ASN A 25 -12.29 8.26 3.25
N GLU A 26 -11.85 9.43 3.66
CA GLU A 26 -10.87 9.60 4.73
C GLU A 26 -11.35 8.96 6.07
N ASP A 27 -12.61 9.19 6.45
CA ASP A 27 -13.19 8.65 7.69
C ASP A 27 -13.25 7.11 7.69
N ASP A 28 -13.57 6.49 6.55
CA ASP A 28 -13.57 5.04 6.40
C ASP A 28 -12.17 4.46 6.69
N TYR A 29 -11.11 5.18 6.29
CA TYR A 29 -9.72 4.76 6.50
C TYR A 29 -9.19 5.06 7.90
N VAL A 30 -9.68 6.11 8.56
CA VAL A 30 -9.43 6.31 10.01
C VAL A 30 -9.98 5.11 10.78
N PHE A 31 -11.25 4.77 10.56
CA PHE A 31 -11.87 3.62 11.21
C PHE A 31 -11.16 2.29 10.88
N PHE A 32 -10.76 2.10 9.62
CA PHE A 32 -10.01 0.92 9.18
C PHE A 32 -8.71 0.71 9.96
N GLN A 33 -7.98 1.79 10.21
CA GLN A 33 -6.71 1.77 10.94
C GLN A 33 -6.92 1.55 12.43
N GLU A 34 -7.86 2.26 13.06
CA GLU A 34 -8.23 2.07 14.47
C GLU A 34 -8.70 0.64 14.75
N SER A 35 -9.44 0.05 13.81
CA SER A 35 -9.94 -1.33 13.88
C SER A 35 -8.88 -2.38 13.52
N ARG A 36 -7.66 -1.95 13.16
CA ARG A 36 -6.53 -2.82 12.78
C ARG A 36 -6.86 -3.83 11.67
N PHE A 37 -7.70 -3.45 10.72
CA PHE A 37 -8.19 -4.37 9.68
C PHE A 37 -7.12 -4.86 8.71
N PHE A 38 -5.96 -4.22 8.66
CA PHE A 38 -4.76 -4.77 8.02
C PHE A 38 -4.44 -6.19 8.49
N ASN A 39 -4.65 -6.49 9.77
CA ASN A 39 -4.36 -7.81 10.31
C ASN A 39 -5.24 -8.89 9.67
N ASN A 40 -6.45 -8.58 9.23
CA ASN A 40 -7.37 -9.58 8.69
C ASN A 40 -6.95 -10.08 7.29
N PHE A 41 -5.95 -9.47 6.65
CA PHE A 41 -5.48 -9.95 5.34
C PHE A 41 -4.69 -11.26 5.42
N PHE A 42 -4.30 -11.73 6.62
CA PHE A 42 -3.68 -13.06 6.72
C PHE A 42 -4.61 -14.18 6.23
N HIS A 43 -5.94 -13.98 6.27
CA HIS A 43 -6.93 -14.93 5.76
C HIS A 43 -6.96 -15.03 4.23
N LEU A 44 -6.37 -14.07 3.52
CA LEU A 44 -6.42 -13.97 2.06
C LEU A 44 -5.22 -14.66 1.41
N HIS A 45 -5.10 -15.98 1.61
CA HIS A 45 -3.92 -16.74 1.21
C HIS A 45 -3.63 -16.74 -0.31
N GLN A 46 -4.63 -16.47 -1.15
CA GLN A 46 -4.48 -16.41 -2.61
C GLN A 46 -4.37 -14.98 -3.18
N LEU A 47 -4.29 -13.96 -2.33
CA LEU A 47 -4.31 -12.58 -2.77
C LEU A 47 -3.01 -12.16 -3.47
N GLU A 48 -3.10 -11.93 -4.78
CA GLU A 48 -1.96 -11.53 -5.61
C GLU A 48 -1.95 -10.02 -5.91
N THR A 49 -3.11 -9.37 -5.88
CA THR A 49 -3.24 -7.93 -6.19
C THR A 49 -4.10 -7.22 -5.15
N LEU A 50 -3.55 -6.15 -4.57
CA LEU A 50 -4.25 -5.28 -3.62
C LEU A 50 -4.23 -3.84 -4.12
N SER A 51 -5.35 -3.14 -4.00
CA SER A 51 -5.45 -1.72 -4.30
C SER A 51 -6.14 -0.98 -3.16
N PHE A 52 -5.59 0.17 -2.79
CA PHE A 52 -6.23 1.16 -1.92
C PHE A 52 -6.54 2.42 -2.71
N LYS A 53 -7.75 2.96 -2.51
CA LYS A 53 -8.16 4.25 -3.06
C LYS A 53 -8.89 5.06 -1.99
N VAL A 54 -8.28 6.14 -1.56
CA VAL A 54 -8.94 7.11 -0.69
C VAL A 54 -9.58 8.17 -1.56
N ASN A 55 -10.89 8.38 -1.45
CA ASN A 55 -11.55 9.51 -2.12
C ASN A 55 -11.42 10.73 -1.20
N ARG A 56 -10.45 11.61 -1.49
CA ARG A 56 -10.23 12.82 -0.70
C ARG A 56 -11.14 13.94 -1.17
N TYR A 57 -11.93 14.51 -0.27
CA TYR A 57 -12.80 15.64 -0.59
C TYR A 57 -12.12 16.99 -0.33
N LEU A 58 -11.33 17.10 0.75
CA LEU A 58 -10.61 18.31 1.15
C LEU A 58 -9.37 17.92 1.97
N ILE A 59 -8.16 18.32 1.56
CA ILE A 59 -6.93 18.08 2.32
C ILE A 59 -6.99 18.92 3.60
N ARG A 60 -7.41 18.35 4.74
CA ARG A 60 -7.47 19.11 6.01
C ARG A 60 -6.68 18.53 7.16
N ASP A 61 -6.26 17.27 7.12
CA ASP A 61 -5.51 16.70 8.25
C ASP A 61 -4.37 15.79 7.79
N GLU A 62 -3.27 15.83 8.54
CA GLU A 62 -2.19 14.84 8.50
C GLU A 62 -2.61 13.54 9.17
N ASN A 63 -3.68 13.54 9.98
CA ASN A 63 -4.23 12.32 10.59
C ASN A 63 -5.02 11.45 9.61
N SER A 64 -5.40 11.96 8.43
CA SER A 64 -6.16 11.21 7.41
C SER A 64 -5.28 10.38 6.47
N LEU A 65 -4.03 10.12 6.85
CA LEU A 65 -3.12 9.32 6.05
C LEU A 65 -3.35 7.84 6.28
N LEU A 66 -3.23 7.07 5.19
CA LEU A 66 -3.06 5.63 5.34
C LEU A 66 -1.70 5.40 5.99
N ASN A 67 -1.65 4.69 7.11
CA ASN A 67 -0.45 4.18 7.74
C ASN A 67 -0.39 2.67 7.54
N ILE A 68 0.80 2.16 7.23
CA ILE A 68 1.03 0.73 7.07
C ILE A 68 1.76 0.22 8.30
N PRO A 69 1.15 -0.64 9.13
CA PRO A 69 1.75 -1.01 10.41
C PRO A 69 2.95 -1.96 10.29
N SER A 70 2.92 -2.88 9.32
CA SER A 70 3.99 -3.85 9.09
C SER A 70 3.84 -4.54 7.74
N ALA A 71 4.96 -4.93 7.13
CA ALA A 71 4.98 -5.79 5.96
C ALA A 71 4.28 -7.15 6.22
N LYS A 72 4.32 -7.62 7.47
CA LYS A 72 3.69 -8.88 7.91
C LYS A 72 2.16 -8.85 7.85
N SER A 73 1.56 -7.67 7.77
CA SER A 73 0.12 -7.53 7.60
C SER A 73 -0.34 -7.84 6.17
N PHE A 74 0.58 -7.95 5.21
CA PHE A 74 0.24 -8.36 3.85
C PHE A 74 0.46 -9.86 3.66
N PRO A 75 -0.41 -10.54 2.88
CA PRO A 75 -0.20 -11.93 2.55
C PRO A 75 1.06 -12.09 1.69
N ALA A 76 1.82 -13.14 1.95
CA ALA A 76 3.07 -13.41 1.23
C ALA A 76 2.87 -13.62 -0.28
N THR A 77 1.64 -13.90 -0.73
CA THR A 77 1.29 -14.08 -2.14
C THR A 77 1.11 -12.77 -2.91
N LEU A 78 1.16 -11.62 -2.22
CA LEU A 78 0.95 -10.31 -2.83
C LEU A 78 2.07 -9.95 -3.81
N LYS A 79 1.71 -9.80 -5.09
CA LYS A 79 2.63 -9.44 -6.18
C LYS A 79 2.45 -8.03 -6.69
N LYS A 80 1.28 -7.44 -6.50
CA LYS A 80 0.95 -6.12 -7.00
C LYS A 80 0.23 -5.28 -5.96
N LEU A 81 0.80 -4.11 -5.68
CA LEU A 81 0.19 -3.10 -4.83
C LEU A 81 -0.09 -1.84 -5.64
N LYS A 82 -1.31 -1.31 -5.49
CA LYS A 82 -1.73 -0.04 -6.10
C LYS A 82 -2.25 0.90 -5.02
N LEU A 83 -1.63 2.06 -4.91
CA LEU A 83 -2.00 3.12 -3.99
C LEU A 83 -2.53 4.31 -4.81
N ILE A 84 -3.69 4.83 -4.43
CA ILE A 84 -4.37 5.92 -5.15
C ILE A 84 -4.86 6.93 -4.12
N GLU A 85 -4.38 8.18 -4.20
CA GLU A 85 -4.78 9.26 -3.28
C GLU A 85 -4.61 8.90 -1.80
N THR A 86 -3.79 7.90 -1.47
CA THR A 86 -3.61 7.41 -0.10
C THR A 86 -2.87 8.42 0.78
N GLY A 87 -2.05 9.30 0.19
CA GLY A 87 -1.15 10.22 0.88
C GLY A 87 -0.25 9.56 1.93
N LEU A 88 0.08 8.29 1.74
CA LEU A 88 1.02 7.53 2.55
C LEU A 88 2.35 8.30 2.65
N SER A 89 3.02 8.29 3.80
CA SER A 89 4.37 8.86 3.88
C SER A 89 5.36 8.02 3.06
N TRP A 90 6.46 8.62 2.61
CA TRP A 90 7.53 7.84 1.97
C TRP A 90 8.17 6.86 2.95
N GLU A 91 8.21 7.21 4.23
CA GLU A 91 8.68 6.34 5.31
C GLU A 91 7.80 5.09 5.48
N ASP A 92 6.48 5.24 5.49
CA ASP A 92 5.56 4.10 5.59
C ASP A 92 5.59 3.25 4.31
N LEU A 93 5.85 3.86 3.15
CA LEU A 93 6.05 3.10 1.92
C LEU A 93 7.27 2.19 2.00
N ASN A 94 8.31 2.54 2.76
CA ASN A 94 9.49 1.67 2.89
C ASN A 94 9.18 0.32 3.56
N ILE A 95 8.13 0.25 4.38
CA ILE A 95 7.64 -1.01 4.96
C ILE A 95 7.19 -1.97 3.85
N ILE A 96 6.63 -1.45 2.75
CA ILE A 96 6.30 -2.23 1.54
C ILE A 96 7.56 -2.76 0.86
N GLY A 97 8.71 -2.10 1.02
CA GLY A 97 10.00 -2.55 0.51
C GLY A 97 10.45 -3.89 1.07
N GLU A 98 9.97 -4.30 2.24
CA GLU A 98 10.29 -5.60 2.84
C GLU A 98 9.53 -6.78 2.19
N LEU A 99 8.55 -6.51 1.33
CA LEU A 99 7.74 -7.54 0.69
C LEU A 99 8.52 -8.30 -0.39
N ARG A 100 8.90 -9.54 -0.06
CA ARG A 100 9.74 -10.40 -0.90
C ARG A 100 9.13 -10.83 -2.24
N ASN A 101 7.83 -10.71 -2.42
CA ASN A 101 7.15 -11.17 -3.65
C ASN A 101 6.51 -10.01 -4.43
N LEU A 102 6.74 -8.77 -4.01
CA LEU A 102 6.13 -7.61 -4.66
C LEU A 102 6.87 -7.28 -5.96
N GLU A 103 6.21 -7.57 -7.08
CA GLU A 103 6.76 -7.36 -8.42
C GLU A 103 6.33 -6.01 -9.03
N VAL A 104 5.16 -5.48 -8.62
CA VAL A 104 4.60 -4.26 -9.20
C VAL A 104 4.06 -3.32 -8.13
N LEU A 105 4.58 -2.09 -8.11
CA LEU A 105 4.11 -1.00 -7.27
C LEU A 105 3.59 0.14 -8.15
N LYS A 106 2.35 0.57 -7.88
CA LYS A 106 1.72 1.67 -8.62
C LYS A 106 1.27 2.75 -7.64
N LEU A 107 1.90 3.90 -7.71
CA LEU A 107 1.55 5.12 -6.98
C LEU A 107 0.83 6.05 -7.96
N LYS A 108 -0.36 6.54 -7.58
CA LYS A 108 -1.16 7.42 -8.43
C LYS A 108 -1.84 8.53 -7.63
N TYR A 109 -1.84 9.73 -8.18
CA TYR A 109 -2.61 10.89 -7.75
C TYR A 109 -2.36 11.19 -6.27
N ASP A 110 -1.21 11.76 -5.92
CA ASP A 110 -0.82 12.01 -4.52
C ASP A 110 -0.95 10.75 -3.64
N ALA A 111 -0.52 9.59 -4.15
CA ALA A 111 -0.53 8.34 -3.40
C ALA A 111 0.46 8.39 -2.23
N CYS A 112 1.60 9.06 -2.43
CA CYS A 112 2.57 9.35 -1.39
C CYS A 112 2.77 10.86 -1.18
N ARG A 113 3.02 11.27 0.07
CA ARG A 113 3.29 12.66 0.46
C ARG A 113 4.78 12.92 0.63
N GLY A 114 5.17 14.16 0.31
CA GLY A 114 6.57 14.60 0.32
C GLY A 114 7.18 14.55 -1.07
N ASP A 115 8.30 15.23 -1.24
CA ASP A 115 9.01 15.32 -2.51
C ASP A 115 10.34 14.54 -2.53
N GLU A 116 10.76 13.96 -1.41
CA GLU A 116 11.93 13.09 -1.31
C GLU A 116 11.56 11.68 -0.86
N TRP A 117 12.03 10.67 -1.59
CA TRP A 117 11.94 9.27 -1.20
C TRP A 117 13.32 8.68 -0.98
N HIS A 118 13.53 8.11 0.22
CA HIS A 118 14.71 7.38 0.65
C HIS A 118 14.33 5.91 0.87
N PRO A 119 14.45 5.03 -0.13
CA PRO A 119 14.16 3.62 0.00
C PRO A 119 15.01 2.96 1.10
N ILE A 120 14.44 2.00 1.84
CA ILE A 120 15.18 1.19 2.81
C ILE A 120 16.25 0.35 2.11
N GLU A 121 17.45 0.25 2.71
CA GLU A 121 18.55 -0.60 2.23
C GLU A 121 18.05 -2.02 1.92
N GLU A 122 18.43 -2.55 0.75
CA GLU A 122 18.00 -3.86 0.23
C GLU A 122 16.47 -4.06 0.09
N GLY A 123 15.66 -3.01 0.31
CA GLY A 123 14.23 -3.02 0.08
C GLY A 123 13.90 -3.18 -1.41
N PHE A 124 12.66 -3.56 -1.71
CA PHE A 124 12.12 -3.67 -3.07
C PHE A 124 12.95 -4.54 -4.02
N ALA A 125 13.71 -5.52 -3.49
CA ALA A 125 14.61 -6.41 -4.23
C ALA A 125 13.95 -7.17 -5.40
N TRP A 126 12.63 -7.35 -5.36
CA TRP A 126 11.86 -8.07 -6.38
C TRP A 126 10.94 -7.18 -7.23
N LEU A 127 11.04 -5.86 -7.05
CA LEU A 127 10.21 -4.91 -7.76
C LEU A 127 10.68 -4.75 -9.21
N LYS A 128 9.87 -5.21 -10.15
CA LYS A 128 10.13 -5.11 -11.60
C LYS A 128 9.52 -3.85 -12.19
N VAL A 129 8.39 -3.38 -11.65
CA VAL A 129 7.69 -2.22 -12.18
C VAL A 129 7.32 -1.25 -11.07
N LEU A 130 7.84 -0.04 -11.17
CA LEU A 130 7.43 1.12 -10.40
C LEU A 130 6.72 2.10 -11.33
N GLN A 131 5.45 2.38 -11.05
CA GLN A 131 4.69 3.38 -11.78
C GLN A 131 4.32 4.55 -10.85
N LEU A 132 4.77 5.75 -11.21
CA LEU A 132 4.39 7.02 -10.58
C LEU A 132 3.47 7.78 -11.54
N VAL A 133 2.30 8.23 -11.08
CA VAL A 133 1.35 8.95 -11.94
C VAL A 133 0.76 10.12 -11.18
N ARG A 134 1.14 11.34 -11.55
CA ARG A 134 0.68 12.57 -10.87
C ARG A 134 0.96 12.50 -9.36
N ASP A 135 2.14 12.00 -9.01
CA ASP A 135 2.73 12.08 -7.67
C ASP A 135 3.75 13.23 -7.62
N ARG A 136 4.02 13.75 -6.42
CA ARG A 136 4.87 14.95 -6.22
C ARG A 136 6.34 14.63 -5.93
N LEU A 137 6.77 13.39 -6.16
CA LEU A 137 8.17 12.99 -5.97
C LEU A 137 9.09 13.81 -6.88
N LYS A 138 10.06 14.51 -6.28
CA LYS A 138 11.09 15.26 -7.00
C LYS A 138 12.45 14.59 -6.90
N TYR A 139 12.78 14.04 -5.75
CA TYR A 139 14.07 13.43 -5.45
C TYR A 139 13.90 11.99 -5.03
N TRP A 140 14.63 11.10 -5.70
CA TRP A 140 14.65 9.68 -5.41
C TRP A 140 16.09 9.28 -5.09
N LYS A 141 16.39 9.05 -3.81
CA LYS A 141 17.74 8.72 -3.33
C LYS A 141 17.90 7.21 -3.16
N ALA A 142 17.80 6.49 -4.27
CA ALA A 142 18.07 5.05 -4.31
C ALA A 142 19.56 4.77 -4.53
N THR A 143 20.05 3.70 -3.90
CA THR A 143 21.31 3.05 -4.23
C THR A 143 21.09 1.93 -5.26
N SER A 144 22.17 1.33 -5.76
CA SER A 144 22.12 0.15 -6.64
C SER A 144 21.36 -1.03 -6.03
N ASP A 145 21.24 -1.07 -4.71
CA ASP A 145 20.76 -2.23 -3.97
C ASP A 145 19.24 -2.17 -3.72
N ASN A 146 18.61 -1.00 -3.87
CA ASN A 146 17.18 -0.84 -3.60
C ASN A 146 16.27 -1.35 -4.74
N PHE A 147 16.75 -1.47 -5.97
CA PHE A 147 15.90 -1.86 -7.11
C PHE A 147 16.69 -2.68 -8.15
N PRO A 148 17.26 -3.83 -7.77
CA PRO A 148 18.22 -4.55 -8.60
C PRO A 148 17.63 -5.11 -9.90
N ILE A 149 16.30 -5.25 -9.99
CA ILE A 149 15.61 -5.85 -11.15
C ILE A 149 14.50 -4.96 -11.74
N LEU A 150 14.52 -3.66 -11.45
CA LEU A 150 13.51 -2.72 -11.96
C LEU A 150 13.71 -2.48 -13.48
N GLU A 151 12.61 -2.57 -14.24
CA GLU A 151 12.54 -2.44 -15.70
C GLU A 151 11.91 -1.11 -16.16
#